data_AF-A0A851VA32-F1
#
_entry.id   AF-A0A851VA32-F1
#
_cell.length_a   1.000
_cell.length_b   1.000
_cell.length_c   1.000
_cell.angle_alpha   90.00
_cell.angle_beta   90.00
_cell.angle_gamma   90.00
#
_symmetry.space_group_name_H-M   'P 1'
#
loop_
_entity.id
_entity.type
_entity.pdbx_description
1 polymer ?
#
loop_
_entity_poly.entity_id
_entity_poly.type
_entity_poly.pdbx_seq_one_letter_code
_entity_poly.pdbx_strand_id
1 'polypeptide(L)'
;EPGTECPICMEPVEDRMSYRTMVCPACKRAWFHRDCIQAQAMRTGVLCLHCPFCRDIREFLARMFIMGIRIPFRLPTWEDNDAFADLEERHSQCNARECLYPGGREQAEEED
;
A
#
# COMPACT_ATOMS: atom_id res chain seq x y z
N GLU A 1 -10.08 23.25 -7.52
CA GLU A 1 -8.65 23.19 -7.17
C GLU A 1 -8.29 21.74 -6.87
N PRO A 2 -7.14 21.21 -7.30
CA PRO A 2 -6.77 19.82 -7.04
C PRO A 2 -6.24 19.72 -5.60
N GLY A 3 -7.15 19.56 -4.63
CA GLY A 3 -6.81 19.60 -3.21
C GLY A 3 -7.38 18.46 -2.36
N THR A 4 -8.29 17.64 -2.91
CA THR A 4 -9.07 16.66 -2.13
C THR A 4 -9.22 15.32 -2.84
N GLU A 5 -8.24 14.83 -3.59
CA GLU A 5 -8.30 13.46 -4.12
C GLU A 5 -7.97 12.43 -3.04
N CYS A 6 -8.73 11.35 -3.00
CA CYS A 6 -8.48 10.22 -2.11
C CYS A 6 -7.26 9.44 -2.66
N PRO A 7 -6.13 9.36 -1.93
CA PRO A 7 -4.92 8.68 -2.44
C PRO A 7 -5.06 7.15 -2.52
N ILE A 8 -6.21 6.59 -2.08
CA ILE A 8 -6.47 5.15 -2.10
C ILE A 8 -7.19 4.76 -3.39
N CYS A 9 -8.20 5.55 -3.82
CA CYS A 9 -9.00 5.26 -5.00
C CYS A 9 -8.76 6.23 -6.16
N MET A 10 -7.98 7.29 -5.95
CA MET A 10 -7.68 8.36 -6.91
C MET A 10 -8.92 9.14 -7.40
N GLU A 11 -10.00 9.12 -6.61
CA GLU A 11 -11.24 9.86 -6.89
C GLU A 11 -11.36 11.09 -5.99
N PRO A 12 -12.04 12.16 -6.43
CA PRO A 12 -12.26 13.35 -5.63
C PRO A 12 -13.10 13.05 -4.38
N VAL A 13 -12.72 13.67 -3.27
CA VAL A 13 -13.40 13.63 -1.98
C VAL A 13 -14.17 14.95 -1.81
N GLU A 14 -15.37 14.87 -1.24
CA GLU A 14 -16.12 16.08 -0.85
C GLU A 14 -15.23 16.96 0.04
N ASP A 15 -15.09 18.24 -0.31
CA ASP A 15 -14.26 19.23 0.39
C ASP A 15 -14.90 19.73 1.70
N ARG A 16 -15.55 18.81 2.42
CA ARG A 16 -16.20 19.05 3.70
C ARG A 16 -16.04 17.81 4.56
N MET A 17 -15.64 18.01 5.82
CA MET A 17 -15.68 16.93 6.80
C MET A 17 -17.11 16.44 7.01
N SER A 18 -17.35 15.18 6.69
CA SER A 18 -18.61 14.48 6.91
C SER A 18 -18.34 13.10 7.50
N TYR A 19 -19.36 12.31 7.78
CA TYR A 19 -19.14 10.91 8.15
C TYR A 19 -18.49 10.10 7.01
N ARG A 20 -18.62 10.54 5.76
CA ARG A 20 -18.10 9.84 4.57
C ARG A 20 -16.67 10.24 4.21
N THR A 21 -16.18 11.34 4.76
CA THR A 21 -14.89 11.93 4.39
C THR A 21 -14.06 12.21 5.63
N MET A 22 -12.74 12.09 5.51
CA MET A 22 -11.86 12.32 6.63
C MET A 22 -10.51 12.84 6.20
N VAL A 23 -9.93 13.69 7.03
CA VAL A 23 -8.56 14.17 6.84
C VAL A 23 -7.61 13.39 7.74
N CYS A 24 -6.38 13.16 7.29
CA CYS A 24 -5.33 12.65 8.15
C CYS A 24 -5.13 13.60 9.34
N PRO A 25 -5.30 13.14 10.58
CA PRO A 25 -5.21 14.00 11.77
C PRO A 25 -3.77 14.41 12.08
N ALA A 26 -2.78 13.61 11.65
CA ALA A 26 -1.37 13.92 11.83
C ALA A 26 -0.91 15.04 10.89
N CYS A 27 -1.11 14.88 9.58
CA CYS A 27 -0.58 15.83 8.59
C CYS A 27 -1.57 16.88 8.10
N LYS A 28 -2.88 16.67 8.29
CA LYS A 28 -3.97 17.56 7.85
C LYS A 28 -4.01 17.84 6.33
N ARG A 29 -3.25 17.08 5.54
CA ARG A 29 -3.09 17.25 4.08
C ARG A 29 -3.77 16.17 3.27
N ALA A 30 -3.90 14.96 3.81
CA ALA A 30 -4.45 13.83 3.09
C ALA A 30 -5.94 13.68 3.38
N TRP A 31 -6.77 13.67 2.34
CA TRP A 31 -8.20 13.42 2.43
C TRP A 31 -8.52 12.00 1.99
N PHE A 32 -9.48 11.36 2.64
CA PHE A 32 -9.88 9.99 2.35
C PHE A 32 -11.40 9.87 2.36
N HIS A 33 -11.92 9.00 1.50
CA HIS A 33 -13.21 8.38 1.74
C HIS A 33 -13.10 7.44 2.94
N ARG A 34 -14.07 7.51 3.86
CA ARG A 34 -14.13 6.64 5.03
C ARG A 34 -14.13 5.16 4.64
N ASP A 35 -14.86 4.82 3.58
CA ASP A 35 -14.93 3.45 3.08
C ASP A 35 -13.59 2.98 2.51
N CYS A 36 -12.87 3.86 1.81
CA CYS A 36 -11.53 3.56 1.30
C CYS A 36 -10.54 3.27 2.43
N ILE A 37 -10.50 4.11 3.47
CA ILE A 37 -9.58 3.85 4.59
C ILE A 37 -10.00 2.62 5.39
N GLN A 38 -11.30 2.35 5.52
CA GLN A 38 -11.81 1.16 6.19
C GLN A 38 -11.42 -0.10 5.43
N ALA A 39 -11.54 -0.10 4.10
CA ALA A 39 -11.07 -1.20 3.25
C ALA A 39 -9.55 -1.37 3.33
N GLN A 40 -8.78 -0.27 3.33
CA GLN A 40 -7.33 -0.31 3.47
C GLN A 40 -6.91 -0.88 4.83
N ALA A 41 -7.55 -0.45 5.92
CA ALA A 41 -7.32 -0.96 7.26
C ALA A 41 -7.58 -2.46 7.35
N MET A 42 -8.67 -2.93 6.73
CA MET A 42 -8.99 -4.35 6.69
C MET A 42 -7.95 -5.17 5.92
N ARG A 43 -7.31 -4.61 4.89
CA ARG A 43 -6.25 -5.30 4.11
C ARG A 43 -4.89 -5.26 4.79
N THR A 44 -4.51 -4.12 5.36
CA THR A 44 -3.15 -3.86 5.88
C THR A 44 -2.96 -4.27 7.34
N GLY A 45 -4.03 -4.29 8.13
CA GLY A 45 -3.94 -4.53 9.56
C GLY A 45 -3.17 -3.43 10.32
N VAL A 46 -2.99 -3.66 11.62
CA VAL A 46 -2.36 -2.69 12.53
C VAL A 46 -0.90 -2.37 12.17
N LEU A 47 -0.20 -3.31 11.53
CA LEU A 47 1.25 -3.20 11.30
C LEU A 47 1.60 -2.31 10.10
N CYS A 48 0.71 -2.23 9.11
CA CYS A 48 1.00 -1.54 7.84
C CYS A 48 0.00 -0.41 7.51
N LEU A 49 -0.97 -0.12 8.39
CA LEU A 49 -1.88 1.00 8.18
C LEU A 49 -1.22 2.33 8.55
N HIS A 50 -0.95 3.16 7.55
CA HIS A 50 -0.37 4.48 7.73
C HIS A 50 -0.85 5.48 6.66
N CYS A 51 -0.74 6.77 6.94
CA CYS A 51 -1.00 7.81 5.95
C CYS A 51 0.07 7.77 4.84
N PRO A 52 -0.31 7.70 3.54
CA PRO A 52 0.66 7.70 2.44
C PRO A 52 1.56 8.94 2.37
N PHE A 53 1.10 10.07 2.91
CA PHE A 53 1.80 11.35 2.84
C PHE A 53 2.80 11.58 3.97
N CYS A 54 2.41 11.36 5.22
CA CYS A 54 3.28 11.64 6.37
C CYS A 54 3.91 10.41 6.99
N ARG A 55 3.40 9.21 6.68
CA ARG A 55 3.90 7.93 7.18
C ARG A 55 4.00 7.83 8.71
N ASP A 56 3.36 8.74 9.45
CA ASP A 56 3.21 8.62 10.89
C ASP A 56 2.26 7.45 11.16
N ILE A 57 2.77 6.39 11.78
CA ILE A 57 2.00 5.18 12.08
C ILE A 57 1.26 5.35 13.41
N ARG A 58 1.94 5.93 14.42
CA ARG A 58 1.44 5.95 15.81
C ARG A 58 0.24 6.86 15.97
N GLU A 59 0.37 8.11 15.56
CA GLU A 59 -0.71 9.09 15.68
C GLU A 59 -1.85 8.74 14.70
N PHE A 60 -1.49 8.26 13.51
CA PHE A 60 -2.49 7.87 12.52
C PHE A 60 -3.36 6.72 13.02
N LEU A 61 -2.77 5.60 13.44
CA LEU A 61 -3.51 4.44 13.95
C LEU A 61 -4.44 4.82 15.11
N ALA A 62 -3.90 5.50 16.13
CA ALA A 62 -4.66 5.88 17.30
C ALA A 62 -5.89 6.73 16.93
N ARG A 63 -5.72 7.69 16.02
CA ARG A 63 -6.81 8.54 15.57
C ARG A 63 -7.80 7.82 14.66
N MET A 64 -7.33 6.94 13.77
CA MET A 64 -8.21 6.11 12.94
C MET A 64 -9.12 5.24 13.83
N PHE A 65 -8.58 4.66 14.91
CA PHE A 65 -9.37 3.94 15.92
C PHE A 65 -10.42 4.84 16.59
N ILE A 66 -10.04 6.03 17.07
CA ILE A 66 -10.97 6.98 17.71
C ILE A 66 -12.09 7.40 16.75
N MET A 67 -11.79 7.53 15.46
CA MET A 67 -12.78 7.86 14.41
C MET A 67 -13.64 6.66 13.98
N GLY A 68 -13.49 5.51 14.64
CA GLY A 68 -14.32 4.33 14.42
C GLY A 68 -13.93 3.50 13.19
N ILE A 69 -12.68 3.60 12.73
CA ILE A 69 -12.13 2.68 11.72
C ILE A 69 -11.75 1.37 12.41
N ARG A 70 -12.29 0.25 11.91
CA ARG A 70 -11.92 -1.08 12.38
C ARG A 70 -10.59 -1.50 11.78
N ILE A 71 -9.63 -1.87 12.63
CA ILE A 71 -8.28 -2.26 12.21
C ILE A 71 -7.97 -3.62 12.86
N PRO A 72 -7.82 -4.71 12.09
CA PRO A 72 -7.55 -6.03 12.64
C PRO A 72 -6.09 -6.16 13.09
N PHE A 73 -5.87 -6.95 14.14
CA PHE A 73 -4.54 -7.29 14.65
C PHE A 73 -4.00 -8.51 13.92
N ARG A 74 -3.49 -8.28 12.70
CA ARG A 74 -2.92 -9.32 11.82
C ARG A 74 -1.95 -8.70 10.82
N LEU A 75 -1.17 -9.57 10.16
CA LEU A 75 -0.37 -9.19 8.99
C LEU A 75 -1.27 -8.74 7.83
N PRO A 76 -0.73 -7.94 6.90
CA PRO A 76 -1.44 -7.61 5.67
C PRO A 76 -1.89 -8.85 4.90
N THR A 77 -3.02 -8.77 4.20
CA THR A 77 -3.57 -9.89 3.41
C THR A 77 -2.66 -10.41 2.32
N TRP A 78 -1.69 -9.61 1.87
CA TRP A 78 -0.75 -10.03 0.83
C TRP A 78 0.35 -10.95 1.37
N GLU A 79 0.60 -10.98 2.67
CA GLU A 79 1.55 -11.91 3.30
C GLU A 79 0.98 -13.33 3.39
N ASP A 80 -0.35 -13.47 3.49
CA ASP A 80 -1.02 -14.76 3.70
C ASP A 80 -1.41 -15.50 2.41
N ASN A 81 -1.20 -14.90 1.23
CA ASN A 81 -1.88 -15.34 0.00
C ASN A 81 -0.95 -15.54 -1.20
N ASP A 82 0.34 -15.77 -0.97
CA ASP A 82 1.35 -15.92 -2.03
C ASP A 82 1.28 -14.80 -3.08
N ALA A 83 0.80 -13.61 -2.68
CA ALA A 83 0.46 -12.52 -3.60
C ALA A 83 1.69 -11.98 -4.34
N PHE A 84 2.87 -12.35 -3.86
CA PHE A 84 4.17 -12.01 -4.43
C PHE A 84 5.00 -13.25 -4.78
N ALA A 85 4.44 -14.47 -4.73
CA ALA A 85 5.19 -15.67 -5.14
C ALA A 85 5.68 -15.57 -6.60
N ASP A 86 4.87 -14.97 -7.48
CA ASP A 86 5.27 -14.69 -8.87
C ASP A 86 6.42 -13.66 -8.96
N LEU A 87 6.64 -12.81 -7.94
CA LEU A 87 7.79 -11.90 -7.89
C LEU A 87 9.06 -12.59 -7.37
N GLU A 88 8.93 -13.73 -6.69
CA GLU A 88 10.08 -14.55 -6.28
C GLU A 88 10.64 -15.35 -7.46
N GLU A 89 9.89 -15.50 -8.56
CA GLU A 89 10.38 -16.10 -9.79
C GLU A 89 11.38 -15.15 -10.48
N ARG A 90 12.66 -15.39 -10.21
CA ARG A 90 13.74 -14.70 -10.91
C ARG A 90 13.65 -15.00 -12.39
N HIS A 91 13.66 -13.95 -13.21
CA HIS A 91 13.69 -14.07 -14.66
C HIS A 91 14.85 -14.98 -15.09
N SER A 92 14.51 -16.16 -15.62
CA SER A 92 15.45 -17.26 -15.82
C SER A 92 16.13 -17.25 -17.19
N GLN A 93 15.85 -16.25 -18.05
CA GLN A 93 16.35 -16.22 -19.42
C GLN A 93 16.91 -14.86 -19.85
N CYS A 94 18.09 -14.79 -20.43
CA CYS A 94 18.58 -13.52 -20.98
C CYS A 94 17.78 -13.08 -22.22
N ASN A 95 17.14 -11.91 -22.14
CA ASN A 95 16.32 -11.32 -23.23
C ASN A 95 17.14 -10.57 -24.29
N ALA A 96 18.48 -10.55 -24.18
CA ALA A 96 19.32 -9.90 -25.17
C ALA A 96 19.22 -10.62 -26.52
N ARG A 97 19.19 -9.83 -27.62
CA ARG A 97 19.14 -10.34 -28.99
C ARG A 97 20.28 -11.35 -29.25
N GLU A 98 21.46 -11.01 -28.75
CA GLU A 98 22.62 -11.91 -28.71
C GLU A 98 23.08 -12.03 -27.25
N CYS A 99 23.05 -13.25 -26.71
CA CYS A 99 23.49 -13.53 -25.35
C CYS A 99 24.97 -13.93 -25.39
N LEU A 100 25.79 -13.22 -24.62
CA LEU A 100 27.24 -13.44 -24.57
C LEU A 100 27.65 -14.34 -23.39
N TYR A 101 26.70 -14.78 -22.56
CA TYR A 101 27.01 -15.62 -21.41
C TYR A 101 27.37 -17.04 -21.86
N PRO A 102 28.55 -17.59 -21.48
CA PRO A 102 28.99 -18.92 -21.92
C PRO A 102 28.06 -20.07 -21.48
N GLY A 103 27.37 -19.91 -20.35
CA GLY A 103 26.38 -20.88 -19.84
C GLY A 103 25.07 -20.93 -20.65
N GLY A 104 24.91 -20.06 -21.65
CA GLY A 104 23.68 -19.95 -22.42
C GLY A 104 22.65 -19.06 -21.75
N ARG A 105 21.52 -18.82 -22.44
CA ARG A 105 20.51 -17.84 -22.00
C ARG A 105 19.79 -18.22 -20.72
N GLU A 106 19.70 -19.51 -20.40
CA GLU A 106 18.90 -20.05 -19.29
C GLU A 106 19.67 -20.12 -17.95
N GLN A 107 20.94 -19.73 -17.94
CA GLN A 107 21.80 -19.80 -16.77
C GLN A 107 22.06 -18.39 -16.21
N ALA A 108 21.97 -18.26 -14.89
CA ALA A 108 22.40 -17.06 -14.18
C ALA A 108 23.86 -17.22 -13.72
N GLU A 109 24.53 -16.11 -13.44
CA GLU A 109 25.80 -16.13 -12.70
C GLU A 109 25.54 -16.63 -11.26
N GLU A 110 26.42 -17.47 -10.71
CA GLU A 110 26.37 -17.85 -9.29
C GLU A 110 26.67 -16.62 -8.43
N GLU A 111 25.83 -16.37 -7.42
CA GLU A 111 26.05 -15.30 -6.44
C GLU A 111 26.92 -15.83 -5.30
N ASP A 112 28.07 -15.19 -5.05
CA ASP A 112 28.98 -15.43 -3.91
C ASP A 112 28.42 -14.93 -2.57
#